data_AF-A0AA91DC05-F1
#
_entry.id   AF-A0AA91DC05-F1
#
_cell.length_a   1.000
_cell.length_b   1.000
_cell.length_c   1.000
_cell.angle_alpha   90.00
_cell.angle_beta   90.00
_cell.angle_gamma   90.00
#
_symmetry.space_group_name_H-M   'P 1'
#
loop_
_entity.id
_entity.type
_entity.pdbx_description
1 polymer ?
#
loop_
_entity_poly.entity_id
_entity_poly.type
_entity_poly.pdbx_seq_one_letter_code
_entity_poly.pdbx_strand_id
1 'polypeptide(L)'
;MSTVNLIAILTLYRPAGDGLWYGYGAHSSIRITKGVKEFVEAAGQTELLAWAVSALPPLSNCYPWLRIELTSSAGQALLSVTDEKGKRVTEDSLSWPDQQVGRWIFYWTDRVLLLSGEY
;
A
#
# COMPACT_ATOMS: atom_id res chain seq x y z
N MET A 1 -16.19 43.24 -9.45
CA MET A 1 -16.15 42.68 -10.82
C MET A 1 -14.70 42.71 -11.26
N SER A 2 -14.00 41.66 -11.64
CA SER A 2 -14.33 40.24 -11.77
C SER A 2 -13.02 39.44 -11.63
N THR A 3 -13.11 38.36 -10.86
CA THR A 3 -12.58 37.01 -11.11
C THR A 3 -11.10 36.78 -11.41
N VAL A 4 -10.46 36.12 -10.43
CA VAL A 4 -9.21 35.35 -10.50
C VAL A 4 -9.37 34.15 -11.43
N ASN A 5 -8.38 33.86 -12.27
CA ASN A 5 -8.16 32.52 -12.82
C ASN A 5 -6.66 32.27 -12.91
N LEU A 6 -6.10 31.77 -11.81
CA LEU A 6 -4.77 31.18 -11.81
C LEU A 6 -4.96 29.67 -11.68
N ILE A 7 -5.04 29.00 -12.84
CA ILE A 7 -5.04 27.54 -12.93
C ILE A 7 -3.60 27.12 -12.63
N ALA A 8 -3.31 26.82 -11.36
CA ALA A 8 -2.10 26.09 -11.00
C ALA A 8 -2.31 24.63 -11.43
N ILE A 9 -1.75 24.26 -12.58
CA ILE A 9 -1.61 22.87 -12.98
C ILE A 9 -0.63 22.24 -11.98
N LEU A 10 -1.16 21.52 -10.99
CA LEU A 10 -0.34 20.78 -10.04
C LEU A 10 0.46 19.74 -10.82
N THR A 11 1.77 19.94 -10.81
CA THR A 11 2.78 19.01 -11.29
C THR A 11 2.49 17.62 -10.73
N LEU A 12 2.28 16.64 -11.62
CA LEU A 12 2.23 15.22 -11.25
C LEU A 12 3.53 14.88 -10.52
N TYR A 13 3.45 14.74 -9.20
CA TYR A 13 4.55 14.23 -8.40
C TYR A 13 4.72 12.77 -8.82
N ARG A 14 5.69 12.51 -9.68
CA ARG A 14 6.11 11.17 -10.06
C ARG A 14 6.84 10.64 -8.82
N PRO A 15 6.27 9.70 -8.03
CA PRO A 15 7.02 9.15 -6.91
C PRO A 15 8.33 8.58 -7.48
N ALA A 16 9.43 8.96 -6.85
CA ALA A 16 10.78 8.59 -7.24
C ALA A 16 11.06 7.12 -6.86
N GLY A 17 10.27 6.21 -7.44
CA GLY A 17 10.61 4.80 -7.52
C GLY A 17 11.14 4.55 -8.92
N ASP A 18 12.32 3.92 -9.04
CA ASP A 18 12.74 3.29 -10.28
C ASP A 18 11.54 2.53 -10.84
N GLY A 19 11.07 2.89 -12.04
CA GLY A 19 9.75 2.55 -12.60
C GLY A 19 9.53 1.06 -12.93
N LEU A 20 10.05 0.17 -12.10
CA LEU A 20 9.85 -1.26 -12.09
C LEU A 20 8.58 -1.53 -11.27
N TRP A 21 7.45 -1.42 -11.95
CA TRP A 21 6.17 -1.87 -11.42
C TRP A 21 6.12 -3.39 -11.55
N TYR A 22 6.13 -4.09 -10.42
CA TYR A 22 6.04 -5.55 -10.43
C TYR A 22 4.57 -5.98 -10.32
N GLY A 23 4.09 -6.73 -11.32
CA GLY A 23 2.80 -7.40 -11.26
C GLY A 23 2.94 -8.74 -10.54
N TYR A 24 2.03 -9.03 -9.61
CA TYR A 24 1.98 -10.32 -8.93
C TYR A 24 0.99 -11.25 -9.65
N GLY A 25 1.51 -12.26 -10.36
CA GLY A 25 0.73 -13.30 -11.06
C GLY A 25 0.05 -12.88 -12.37
N ALA A 26 -0.74 -13.79 -12.96
CA ALA A 26 -1.48 -13.58 -14.22
C ALA A 26 -2.64 -12.55 -14.12
N HIS A 27 -2.88 -12.00 -12.94
CA HIS A 27 -3.92 -11.03 -12.62
C HIS A 27 -3.28 -9.74 -12.09
N SER A 28 -2.67 -8.96 -12.99
CA SER A 28 -1.94 -7.72 -12.69
C SER A 28 -2.86 -6.54 -12.37
N SER A 29 -3.55 -6.59 -11.23
CA SER A 29 -4.46 -5.51 -10.79
C SER A 29 -3.80 -4.43 -9.94
N ILE A 30 -2.60 -4.68 -9.40
CA ILE A 30 -1.87 -3.77 -8.52
C ILE A 30 -0.44 -3.57 -9.00
N ARG A 31 0.15 -2.43 -8.63
CA ARG A 31 1.58 -2.15 -8.81
C ARG A 31 2.24 -2.02 -7.45
N ILE A 32 3.51 -2.41 -7.35
CA ILE A 32 4.29 -2.26 -6.12
C ILE A 32 5.59 -1.52 -6.41
N THR A 33 6.09 -0.78 -5.44
CA THR A 33 7.42 -0.14 -5.50
C THR A 33 8.55 -1.16 -5.29
N LYS A 34 9.78 -0.73 -5.57
CA LYS A 34 10.99 -1.54 -5.36
C LYS A 34 11.14 -1.95 -3.89
N GLY A 35 10.93 -1.04 -2.95
CA GLY A 35 11.03 -1.34 -1.52
C GLY A 35 9.99 -2.36 -1.06
N VAL A 36 8.75 -2.27 -1.57
CA VAL A 36 7.72 -3.29 -1.29
C VAL A 36 8.11 -4.65 -1.86
N LYS A 37 8.67 -4.70 -3.08
CA LYS A 37 9.17 -5.95 -3.65
C LYS A 37 10.28 -6.55 -2.78
N GLU A 38 11.31 -5.77 -2.44
CA GLU A 38 12.44 -6.22 -1.62
C GLU A 38 11.95 -6.71 -0.25
N PHE A 39 10.98 -6.01 0.35
CA PHE A 39 10.35 -6.40 1.60
C PHE A 39 9.66 -7.78 1.50
N VAL A 40 8.89 -8.01 0.43
CA VAL A 40 8.18 -9.28 0.22
C VAL A 40 9.15 -10.41 -0.09
N GLU A 41 10.17 -10.19 -0.92
CA GLU A 41 11.16 -11.20 -1.28
C GLU A 41 12.06 -11.58 -0.10
N ALA A 42 12.52 -10.61 0.68
CA ALA A 42 13.38 -10.84 1.83
C ALA A 42 12.70 -11.63 2.95
N ALA A 43 11.39 -11.47 3.09
CA ALA A 43 10.62 -12.07 4.18
C ALA A 43 9.67 -13.18 3.72
N GLY A 44 9.71 -13.59 2.45
CA GLY A 44 8.84 -14.64 1.88
C GLY A 44 7.35 -14.31 1.93
N GLN A 45 6.97 -13.02 2.05
CA GLN A 45 5.63 -12.58 2.44
C GLN A 45 4.67 -12.50 1.23
N THR A 46 4.52 -13.59 0.50
CA THR A 46 3.61 -13.69 -0.64
C THR A 46 2.13 -13.48 -0.25
N GLU A 47 1.81 -13.76 1.01
CA GLU A 47 0.50 -13.63 1.64
C GLU A 47 0.09 -12.17 1.79
N LEU A 48 1.04 -11.26 2.08
CA LEU A 48 0.77 -9.82 2.13
C LEU A 48 0.33 -9.30 0.75
N LEU A 49 1.01 -9.74 -0.32
CA LEU A 49 0.63 -9.37 -1.68
C LEU A 49 -0.71 -9.99 -2.09
N ALA A 50 -0.94 -11.26 -1.76
CA ALA A 50 -2.22 -11.92 -2.04
C ALA A 50 -3.38 -11.20 -1.33
N TRP A 51 -3.19 -10.81 -0.06
CA TRP A 51 -4.14 -9.99 0.68
C TRP A 51 -4.32 -8.63 0.00
N ALA A 52 -3.25 -7.92 -0.34
CA ALA A 52 -3.32 -6.60 -0.95
C ALA A 52 -4.10 -6.61 -2.26
N VAL A 53 -3.89 -7.61 -3.12
CA VAL A 53 -4.61 -7.82 -4.38
C VAL A 53 -6.11 -8.07 -4.16
N SER A 54 -6.47 -8.76 -3.08
CA SER A 54 -7.86 -9.08 -2.76
C SER A 54 -8.60 -7.91 -2.08
N ALA A 55 -7.97 -7.31 -1.07
CA ALA A 55 -8.63 -6.38 -0.14
C ALA A 55 -8.60 -4.92 -0.60
N LEU A 56 -7.50 -4.45 -1.22
CA LEU A 56 -7.31 -3.02 -1.49
C LEU A 56 -8.05 -2.49 -2.73
N PRO A 57 -8.15 -3.24 -3.86
CA PRO A 57 -8.85 -2.73 -5.04
C PRO A 57 -10.33 -2.40 -4.80
N PRO A 58 -11.12 -3.21 -4.07
CA PRO A 58 -12.50 -2.85 -3.73
C PRO A 58 -12.59 -1.57 -2.91
N LEU A 59 -11.67 -1.36 -1.97
CA LEU A 59 -11.63 -0.16 -1.12
C LEU A 59 -11.27 1.10 -1.90
N SER A 60 -10.52 0.97 -2.98
CA SER A 60 -10.10 2.09 -3.84
C SER A 60 -11.26 2.85 -4.48
N ASN A 61 -12.45 2.21 -4.57
CA ASN A 61 -13.65 2.86 -5.09
C ASN A 61 -14.20 3.93 -4.14
N CYS A 62 -13.90 3.81 -2.84
CA CYS A 62 -14.41 4.71 -1.80
C CYS A 62 -13.31 5.57 -1.18
N TYR A 63 -12.07 5.07 -1.17
CA TYR A 63 -10.94 5.67 -0.49
C TYR A 63 -9.77 5.87 -1.49
N PRO A 64 -9.48 7.10 -1.92
CA PRO A 64 -8.41 7.37 -2.90
C PRO A 64 -7.01 7.15 -2.33
N TRP A 65 -6.90 7.15 -1.00
CA TRP A 65 -5.67 6.91 -0.27
C TRP A 65 -5.96 6.11 0.98
N LEU A 66 -5.11 5.12 1.26
CA LEU A 66 -5.18 4.29 2.45
C LEU A 66 -3.80 4.15 3.06
N ARG A 67 -3.73 4.22 4.39
CA ARG A 67 -2.56 3.81 5.18
C ARG A 67 -2.81 2.43 5.75
N ILE A 68 -1.88 1.52 5.48
CA ILE A 68 -1.90 0.15 5.95
C ILE A 68 -0.78 -0.02 6.96
N GLU A 69 -1.12 -0.47 8.16
CA GLU A 69 -0.17 -0.76 9.21
C GLU A 69 -0.12 -2.25 9.46
N LEU A 70 1.04 -2.85 9.21
CA LEU A 70 1.34 -4.24 9.53
C LEU A 70 2.10 -4.28 10.85
N THR A 71 1.49 -4.88 11.87
CA THR A 71 2.15 -5.18 13.14
C THR A 71 2.27 -6.68 13.28
N SER A 72 3.49 -7.18 13.41
CA SER A 72 3.78 -8.59 13.60
C SER A 72 4.32 -8.84 15.00
N SER A 73 3.68 -9.76 15.73
CA SER A 73 4.09 -10.20 17.05
C SER A 73 3.63 -11.63 17.30
N ALA A 74 4.45 -12.45 17.95
CA ALA A 74 4.08 -13.79 18.44
C ALA A 74 3.49 -14.73 17.36
N GLY A 75 3.98 -14.66 16.11
CA GLY A 75 3.52 -15.51 15.00
C GLY A 75 2.19 -15.08 14.35
N GLN A 76 1.72 -13.87 14.67
CA GLN A 76 0.56 -13.26 14.04
C GLN A 76 0.90 -11.89 13.46
N ALA A 77 0.45 -11.63 12.23
CA ALA A 77 0.38 -10.29 11.64
C ALA A 77 -1.01 -9.72 11.81
N LEU A 78 -1.09 -8.50 12.31
CA LEU A 78 -2.28 -7.68 12.26
C LEU A 78 -2.08 -6.58 11.21
N LEU A 79 -3.04 -6.45 10.30
CA LEU A 79 -3.13 -5.40 9.31
C LEU A 79 -4.26 -4.45 9.69
N SER A 80 -3.94 -3.19 9.91
CA SER A 80 -4.92 -2.14 10.15
C SER A 80 -4.93 -1.17 8.97
N VAL A 81 -6.09 -0.95 8.36
CA VAL A 81 -6.26 -0.04 7.23
C VAL A 81 -7.01 1.20 7.68
N THR A 82 -6.44 2.37 7.40
CA THR A 82 -6.99 3.67 7.76
C THR A 82 -7.10 4.58 6.54
N ASP A 83 -8.16 5.39 6.48
CA ASP A 83 -8.33 6.41 5.44
C ASP A 83 -7.48 7.67 5.72
N GLU A 84 -7.59 8.68 4.85
CA GLU A 84 -6.86 9.94 4.97
C GLU A 84 -7.23 10.76 6.23
N LYS A 85 -8.34 10.43 6.88
CA LYS A 85 -8.80 11.07 8.13
C LYS A 85 -8.39 10.28 9.36
N GLY A 86 -7.64 9.19 9.18
CA GLY A 86 -7.24 8.28 10.26
C GLY A 86 -8.38 7.40 10.76
N LYS A 87 -9.52 7.34 10.05
CA LYS A 87 -10.61 6.44 10.41
C LYS A 87 -10.25 5.03 9.96
N ARG A 88 -10.40 4.05 10.87
CA ARG A 88 -10.21 2.65 10.53
C ARG A 88 -11.28 2.19 9.54
N VAL A 89 -10.82 1.67 8.40
CA VAL A 89 -11.65 1.14 7.30
C VAL A 89 -11.86 -0.35 7.47
N THR A 90 -10.77 -1.09 7.73
CA THR A 90 -10.82 -2.54 7.99
C THR A 90 -9.62 -2.95 8.84
N GLU A 91 -9.71 -4.15 9.39
CA GLU A 91 -8.64 -4.82 10.11
C GLU A 91 -8.66 -6.31 9.74
N ASP A 92 -7.49 -6.85 9.41
CA ASP A 92 -7.32 -8.24 9.02
C ASP A 92 -6.14 -8.85 9.77
N SER A 93 -6.12 -10.18 9.87
CA SER A 93 -4.97 -10.90 10.42
C SER A 93 -4.43 -11.89 9.41
N LEU A 94 -3.11 -11.95 9.32
CA LEU A 94 -2.37 -12.89 8.48
C LEU A 94 -1.42 -13.72 9.34
N SER A 95 -1.03 -14.88 8.83
CA SER A 95 -0.02 -15.73 9.45
C SER A 95 0.77 -16.43 8.35
N TRP A 96 2.09 -16.50 8.51
CA TRP A 96 3.01 -17.17 7.60
C TRP A 96 4.27 -17.64 8.35
N PRO A 97 5.03 -18.61 7.82
CA PRO A 97 6.26 -19.10 8.44
C PRO A 97 7.34 -18.01 8.57
N ASP A 98 8.23 -18.12 9.57
CA ASP A 98 9.39 -17.22 9.75
C ASP A 98 9.03 -15.73 9.83
N GLN A 99 7.86 -15.44 10.38
CA GLN A 99 7.34 -14.11 10.49
C GLN A 99 8.24 -13.22 11.37
N GLN A 100 8.84 -12.20 10.76
CA GLN A 100 9.63 -11.22 11.49
C GLN A 100 8.73 -10.41 12.43
N VAL A 101 9.19 -10.20 13.66
CA VAL A 101 8.54 -9.30 14.62
C VAL A 101 8.86 -7.86 14.24
N GLY A 102 7.86 -7.00 14.18
CA GLY A 102 8.07 -5.62 13.79
C GLY A 102 6.80 -4.88 13.42
N ARG A 103 6.98 -3.63 13.00
CA ARG A 103 5.90 -2.76 12.53
C ARG A 103 6.32 -2.13 11.22
N TRP A 104 5.48 -2.25 10.21
CA TRP A 104 5.69 -1.68 8.88
C TRP A 104 4.46 -0.88 8.46
N ILE A 105 4.73 0.20 7.74
CA ILE A 105 3.69 1.09 7.23
C ILE A 105 3.80 1.08 5.71
N PHE A 106 2.66 0.83 5.08
CA PHE A 106 2.47 0.91 3.65
C PHE A 106 1.41 1.96 3.33
N TYR A 107 1.49 2.52 2.14
CA TYR A 107 0.43 3.34 1.58
C TYR A 107 -0.11 2.71 0.32
N TRP A 108 -1.39 2.93 0.10
CA TRP A 108 -2.10 2.48 -1.08
C TRP A 108 -2.83 3.65 -1.73
N THR A 109 -2.47 3.94 -2.97
CA THR A 109 -3.07 5.01 -3.77
C THR A 109 -2.84 4.73 -5.25
N ASP A 110 -3.77 5.10 -6.13
CA ASP A 110 -3.66 4.87 -7.59
C ASP A 110 -3.33 3.42 -7.99
N ARG A 111 -3.82 2.45 -7.19
CA ARG A 111 -3.51 1.02 -7.31
C ARG A 111 -2.03 0.67 -7.16
N VAL A 112 -1.30 1.53 -6.47
CA VAL A 112 0.10 1.37 -6.10
C VAL A 112 0.19 1.09 -4.61
N LEU A 113 0.86 0.00 -4.24
CA LEU A 113 1.31 -0.26 -2.88
C LEU A 113 2.76 0.19 -2.75
N LEU A 114 3.05 0.96 -1.71
CA LEU A 114 4.38 1.53 -1.47
C LEU A 114 4.74 1.53 0.02
N LEU A 115 6.03 1.44 0.36
CA LEU A 115 6.48 1.59 1.75
C LEU A 115 6.40 3.05 2.20
N SER A 116 6.30 3.29 3.50
CA SER A 116 6.25 4.65 4.04
C SER A 116 7.48 5.50 3.73
N GLY A 117 8.64 4.89 3.52
CA GLY A 117 9.86 5.57 3.10
C GLY A 117 9.91 5.92 1.60
N GLU A 118 8.93 5.46 0.82
CA GLU A 118 8.83 5.66 -0.64
C GLU A 118 7.65 6.59 -1.03
N TYR A 119 6.91 7.12 -0.04
CA TYR A 119 5.81 8.07 -0.24
C TYR A 119 6.29 9.53 -0.21
#